data_AF-A0A963H0A4-F1
#
_entry.id   AF-A0A963H0A4-F1
#
_cell.length_a   1.000
_cell.length_b   1.000
_cell.length_c   1.000
_cell.angle_alpha   90.00
_cell.angle_beta   90.00
_cell.angle_gamma   90.00
#
_symmetry.space_group_name_H-M   'P 1'
#
loop_
_entity.id
_entity.type
_entity.pdbx_description
1 polymer ?
#
loop_
_entity_poly.entity_id
_entity_poly.type
_entity_poly.pdbx_seq_one_letter_code
_entity_poly.pdbx_strand_id
1 'polypeptide(L)' 'MPLTNAEKQKRFRERALHDPDGHLLTRLQVYLKPHAAANLERLAKHTGMTKTDLIDKAINDLAERLDCNHGDY' A
#
# COMPACT_ATOMS: atom_id res chain seq x y z
N MET A 1 -14.68 -0.60 30.70
CA MET A 1 -13.31 -0.20 31.08
C MET A 1 -12.73 0.67 29.97
N PRO A 2 -12.00 1.76 30.26
CA PRO A 2 -11.28 2.48 29.23
C PRO A 2 -10.22 1.56 28.61
N LEU A 3 -10.13 1.55 27.27
CA LEU A 3 -9.12 0.77 26.55
C LEU A 3 -7.71 1.17 27.02
N THR A 4 -6.91 0.18 27.39
CA THR A 4 -5.50 0.35 27.69
C THR A 4 -4.75 0.80 26.43
N ASN A 5 -3.59 1.44 26.60
CA ASN A 5 -2.77 1.87 25.46
C ASN A 5 -2.34 0.68 24.58
N ALA A 6 -2.10 -0.49 25.18
CA ALA A 6 -1.78 -1.72 24.46
C ALA A 6 -2.93 -2.16 23.53
N GLU A 7 -4.17 -2.12 24.01
CA GLU A 7 -5.35 -2.47 23.22
C GLU A 7 -5.62 -1.45 22.10
N LYS A 8 -5.37 -0.17 22.35
CA LYS A 8 -5.44 0.88 21.31
C LYS A 8 -4.42 0.63 20.19
N GLN A 9 -3.19 0.29 20.54
CA GLN A 9 -2.15 -0.03 19.56
C GLN A 9 -2.42 -1.32 18.79
N LYS A 10 -3.02 -2.33 19.44
CA LYS A 10 -3.42 -3.58 18.78
C LYS A 10 -4.52 -3.30 17.75
N ARG A 11 -5.59 -2.60 18.14
CA ARG A 11 -6.67 -2.21 17.22
C ARG A 11 -6.21 -1.30 16.08
N PHE A 12 -5.24 -0.42 16.33
CA PHE A 12 -4.65 0.39 15.27
C PHE A 12 -3.91 -0.48 14.25
N ARG A 13 -3.08 -1.44 14.71
CA ARG A 13 -2.39 -2.39 13.83
C ARG A 13 -3.37 -3.23 13.01
N GLU A 14 -4.38 -3.78 13.67
CA GLU A 14 -5.44 -4.58 13.03
C GLU A 14 -6.26 -3.78 12.00
N ARG A 15 -6.37 -2.45 12.12
CA ARG A 15 -7.08 -1.61 11.15
C ARG A 15 -6.19 -1.02 10.06
N ALA A 16 -4.93 -0.72 10.37
CA ALA A 16 -4.04 0.04 9.49
C ALA A 16 -3.12 -0.85 8.65
N LEU A 17 -2.94 -2.11 9.05
CA LEU A 17 -2.07 -3.08 8.37
C LEU A 17 -2.87 -4.14 7.61
N HIS A 18 -4.17 -3.92 7.40
CA HIS A 18 -4.98 -4.79 6.56
C HIS A 18 -5.57 -3.99 5.41
N ASP A 19 -5.61 -4.58 4.22
CA ASP A 19 -6.34 -4.03 3.08
C ASP A 19 -7.86 -4.19 3.28
N PRO A 20 -8.71 -3.64 2.40
CA PRO A 20 -10.16 -3.78 2.49
C PRO A 20 -10.67 -5.23 2.51
N ASP A 21 -9.90 -6.16 1.95
CA ASP A 21 -10.20 -7.60 1.84
C ASP A 21 -9.64 -8.41 3.03
N GLY A 22 -8.91 -7.76 3.95
CA GLY A 22 -8.39 -8.35 5.18
C GLY A 22 -6.96 -8.89 5.06
N HIS A 23 -6.27 -8.70 3.93
CA HIS A 23 -4.90 -9.16 3.75
C HIS A 23 -3.90 -8.24 4.46
N LEU A 24 -2.86 -8.84 5.05
CA LEU A 24 -1.86 -8.10 5.81
C LEU A 24 -0.94 -7.31 4.86
N LEU A 25 -0.98 -5.99 4.96
CA LEU A 25 -0.14 -5.10 4.17
C LEU A 25 1.32 -5.22 4.60
N THR A 26 2.22 -5.30 3.62
CA THR A 26 3.66 -5.28 3.85
C THR A 26 4.19 -3.85 3.75
N ARG A 27 4.98 -3.41 4.75
CA ARG A 27 5.56 -2.06 4.75
C ARG A 27 6.74 -1.96 3.79
N LEU A 28 6.59 -1.17 2.73
CA LEU A 28 7.69 -0.76 1.84
C LEU A 28 8.38 0.50 2.37
N GLN A 29 9.70 0.45 2.61
CA GLN A 29 10.51 1.62 3.02
C GLN A 29 11.44 2.04 1.89
N VAL A 30 11.10 3.12 1.17
CA VAL A 30 11.90 3.63 0.04
C VAL A 30 11.90 5.16 0.00
N TYR A 31 12.97 5.73 -0.56
CA TYR A 31 13.03 7.14 -0.95
C TYR A 31 12.77 7.28 -2.44
N LEU A 32 11.91 8.22 -2.82
CA LEU A 32 11.58 8.51 -4.21
C LEU A 32 12.15 9.86 -4.64
N LYS A 33 12.47 9.99 -5.93
CA LYS A 33 12.79 11.30 -6.51
C LYS A 33 11.57 12.23 -6.44
N PRO A 34 11.74 13.55 -6.26
CA PRO A 34 10.61 14.48 -6.10
C PRO A 34 9.59 14.43 -7.24
N HIS A 35 10.05 14.27 -8.48
CA HIS A 35 9.19 14.17 -9.66
C HIS A 35 8.32 12.89 -9.65
N ALA A 36 8.87 11.76 -9.19
CA ALA A 36 8.11 10.52 -9.08
C ALA A 36 7.02 10.63 -8.00
N ALA A 37 7.34 11.23 -6.85
CA ALA A 37 6.37 11.52 -5.80
C ALA A 37 5.24 12.44 -6.30
N ALA A 38 5.58 13.51 -7.03
CA ALA A 38 4.59 14.42 -7.61
C ALA A 38 3.68 13.72 -8.64
N ASN A 39 4.21 12.80 -9.44
CA ASN A 39 3.43 12.01 -10.39
C ASN A 39 2.47 11.05 -9.66
N LEU A 40 2.91 10.38 -8.59
CA LEU A 40 2.06 9.53 -7.78
C LEU A 40 0.86 10.30 -7.21
N GLU A 41 1.07 11.52 -6.71
CA GLU A 41 -0.02 12.40 -6.24
C GLU A 41 -1.01 12.77 -7.35
N ARG A 42 -0.50 13.08 -8.55
CA ARG A 42 -1.36 13.42 -9.70
C ARG A 42 -2.18 12.20 -10.14
N LEU A 43 -1.57 11.02 -10.19
CA LEU A 43 -2.24 9.78 -10.54
C LEU A 43 -3.36 9.45 -9.55
N ALA A 44 -3.09 9.59 -8.24
CA ALA A 44 -4.10 9.36 -7.22
C ALA A 44 -5.31 10.30 -7.39
N LYS A 45 -5.06 11.59 -7.66
CA LYS A 45 -6.13 12.57 -7.93
C LYS A 45 -6.91 12.27 -9.20
N HIS A 46 -6.25 11.83 -10.25
CA HIS A 46 -6.88 11.59 -11.55
C HIS A 46 -7.71 10.31 -11.57
N THR A 47 -7.21 9.25 -10.91
CA THR A 47 -7.84 7.92 -10.92
C THR A 47 -8.81 7.69 -9.76
N GLY A 48 -8.68 8.46 -8.67
CA GLY A 48 -9.39 8.21 -7.42
C GLY A 48 -8.84 7.03 -6.62
N MET A 49 -7.77 6.37 -7.10
CA MET A 49 -7.13 5.24 -6.43
C MET A 49 -6.23 5.71 -5.28
N THR A 50 -6.02 4.83 -4.30
CA THR A 50 -5.03 5.10 -3.25
C THR A 50 -3.61 4.98 -3.81
N LYS A 51 -2.65 5.60 -3.12
CA LYS A 51 -1.23 5.47 -3.49
C LYS A 51 -0.77 4.02 -3.42
N THR A 52 -1.31 3.24 -2.48
CA THR A 52 -1.01 1.81 -2.33
C THR A 52 -1.46 1.06 -3.58
N ASP A 53 -2.72 1.20 -3.98
CA ASP A 53 -3.26 0.53 -5.18
C ASP A 53 -2.46 0.89 -6.44
N LEU A 54 -2.07 2.16 -6.56
CA LEU A 54 -1.25 2.62 -7.70
C LEU A 54 0.16 2.02 -7.69
N ILE A 55 0.78 1.89 -6.52
CA ILE A 55 2.09 1.28 -6.37
C ILE A 55 1.98 -0.22 -6.67
N ASP A 56 1.01 -0.92 -6.10
CA ASP A 56 0.81 -2.36 -6.31
C ASP A 56 0.54 -2.64 -7.79
N LYS A 57 -0.35 -1.86 -8.42
CA LYS A 57 -0.60 -1.96 -9.86
C LYS A 57 0.67 -1.72 -10.68
N ALA A 58 1.44 -0.67 -10.38
CA ALA A 58 2.66 -0.38 -11.12
C ALA A 58 3.73 -1.47 -10.97
N ILE A 59 3.84 -2.09 -9.78
CA ILE A 59 4.74 -3.21 -9.51
C ILE A 59 4.28 -4.44 -10.29
N ASN A 60 2.99 -4.81 -10.22
CA ASN A 60 2.45 -5.98 -10.92
C ASN A 60 2.52 -5.82 -12.44
N ASP A 61 2.14 -4.67 -12.98
CA ASP A 61 2.27 -4.36 -14.41
C ASP A 61 3.73 -4.48 -14.89
N LEU A 62 4.70 -4.08 -14.06
CA LEU A 62 6.12 -4.18 -14.39
C LEU A 62 6.61 -5.64 -14.26
N ALA A 63 6.16 -6.36 -13.23
CA ALA A 63 6.51 -7.75 -13.02
C ALA A 63 6.00 -8.65 -14.17
N GLU A 64 4.76 -8.43 -14.62
CA GLU A 64 4.18 -9.13 -15.77
C GLU A 64 4.97 -8.85 -17.05
N ARG A 65 5.33 -7.59 -17.32
CA ARG A 65 6.15 -7.23 -18.50
C ARG A 65 7.55 -7.85 -18.48
N LEU A 66 8.09 -8.13 -17.29
CA LEU A 66 9.42 -8.67 -17.09
C LEU A 66 9.43 -10.18 -16.79
N ASP A 67 8.26 -10.83 -16.79
CA ASP A 67 8.09 -12.25 -16.44
C ASP A 67 8.72 -12.61 -15.07
N CYS A 68 8.56 -11.73 -14.08
CA CYS A 68 9.11 -11.89 -12.73
C CYS A 68 8.02 -11.86 -11.64
N ASN A 69 6.80 -12.19 -12.03
CA ASN A 69 5.62 -12.29 -11.19
C ASN A 69 5.80 -13.42 -10.18
N HIS A 70 5.69 -13.09 -8.89
CA HIS A 70 5.60 -14.09 -7.82
C HIS A 70 4.12 -14.47 -7.73
N GLY A 71 3.76 -15.67 -8.20
CA GLY A 71 2.38 -16.10 -8.43
C GLY A 71 1.39 -15.68 -7.35
N ASP A 72 0.19 -15.31 -7.79
CA ASP A 72 -0.90 -14.76 -6.98
C ASP A 72 -1.13 -15.58 -5.71
N TYR A 73 -1.04 -14.93 -4.54
CA TYR A 73 -1.44 -15.49 -3.24
C TYR A 73 -2.90 -15.17 -2.95
#